data_AF-A0A972LMF9-F1
#
_entry.id   AF-A0A972LMF9-F1
#
_cell.length_a   1.000
_cell.length_b   1.000
_cell.length_c   1.000
_cell.angle_alpha   90.00
_cell.angle_beta   90.00
_cell.angle_gamma   90.00
#
_symmetry.space_group_name_H-M   'P 1'
#
loop_
_entity.id
_entity.type
_entity.pdbx_description
1 polymer ?
#
loop_
_entity_poly.entity_id
_entity_poly.type
_entity_poly.pdbx_seq_one_letter_code
_entity_poly.pdbx_strand_id
1 'polypeptide(L)'
;MSKYSVLKGPEAFLPPAAACEGVVLPDPGQGLIQGDIVQETLAMEEAARKFLSAKNPTLFPGPLVLWNWNETAARKAAAIKRLYDVLKSHNSNALHIPMPDYRPKYPKIDPAIEINPNHPNLTIWYNKIDVCMFVGVHCHMANLSLKIIRGGTDCYTIAMCAQAGHEDAMITFRDATPEKIDILTNTVERLKASGDY
;
A
#
# COMPACT_ATOMS: atom_id res chain seq x y z
N MET A 1 -19.29 0.14 -23.12
CA MET A 1 -18.21 0.87 -22.43
C MET A 1 -17.27 -0.17 -21.83
N SER A 2 -15.96 0.03 -21.93
CA SER A 2 -14.97 -0.83 -21.26
C SER A 2 -15.08 -0.66 -19.75
N LYS A 3 -14.85 -1.74 -19.00
CA LYS A 3 -14.77 -1.69 -17.53
C LYS A 3 -13.63 -0.77 -17.11
N TYR A 4 -13.84 0.04 -16.07
CA TYR A 4 -12.80 0.90 -15.51
C TYR A 4 -11.74 0.08 -14.77
N SER A 5 -10.47 0.47 -14.93
CA SER A 5 -9.33 -0.16 -14.26
C SER A 5 -8.49 0.87 -13.54
N VAL A 6 -8.11 0.58 -12.30
CA VAL A 6 -7.25 1.44 -11.48
C VAL A 6 -5.79 1.16 -11.82
N LEU A 7 -5.21 1.99 -12.68
CA LEU A 7 -3.84 1.83 -13.20
C LEU A 7 -2.88 2.87 -12.60
N LYS A 8 -1.58 2.67 -12.85
CA LYS A 8 -0.54 3.67 -12.55
C LYS A 8 -0.89 5.01 -13.20
N GLY A 9 -0.69 6.07 -12.43
CA GLY A 9 -0.90 7.43 -12.91
C GLY A 9 0.29 8.00 -13.70
N PRO A 10 0.27 9.31 -13.96
CA PRO A 10 -0.82 10.24 -13.63
C PRO A 10 -2.04 10.01 -14.53
N GLU A 11 -3.21 9.78 -13.95
CA GLU A 11 -4.45 9.56 -14.71
C GLU A 11 -5.08 10.88 -15.16
N ALA A 12 -5.23 11.82 -14.22
CA ALA A 12 -5.73 13.17 -14.44
C ALA A 12 -5.38 14.04 -13.24
N PHE A 13 -5.49 15.37 -13.37
CA PHE A 13 -5.30 16.30 -12.23
C PHE A 13 -6.27 16.00 -11.07
N LEU A 14 -7.50 15.60 -11.39
CA LEU A 14 -8.51 15.11 -10.45
C LEU A 14 -9.05 13.78 -11.00
N PRO A 15 -8.42 12.64 -10.66
CA PRO A 15 -8.91 11.36 -11.16
C PRO A 15 -10.33 11.10 -10.62
N PRO A 16 -11.21 10.47 -11.41
CA PRO A 16 -12.54 10.09 -10.92
C PRO A 16 -12.39 9.18 -9.71
N ALA A 17 -13.31 9.22 -8.75
CA ALA A 17 -13.26 8.23 -7.67
C ALA A 17 -13.56 6.85 -8.24
N ALA A 18 -12.75 5.83 -7.94
CA ALA A 18 -12.95 4.50 -8.54
C ALA A 18 -14.34 3.93 -8.24
N ALA A 19 -14.91 4.25 -7.06
CA ALA A 19 -16.28 3.93 -6.71
C ALA A 19 -17.32 4.52 -7.67
N CYS A 20 -17.12 5.74 -8.15
CA CYS A 20 -18.02 6.38 -9.14
C CYS A 20 -17.91 5.74 -10.53
N GLU A 21 -16.80 5.06 -10.81
CA GLU A 21 -16.57 4.31 -12.05
C GLU A 21 -16.99 2.83 -11.93
N GLY A 22 -17.66 2.46 -10.83
CA GLY A 22 -18.23 1.12 -10.62
C GLY A 22 -17.29 0.11 -9.96
N VAL A 23 -16.13 0.53 -9.44
CA VAL A 23 -15.28 -0.33 -8.61
C VAL A 23 -15.93 -0.48 -7.23
N VAL A 24 -16.12 -1.72 -6.79
CA VAL A 24 -16.69 -2.05 -5.49
C VAL A 24 -15.66 -2.72 -4.59
N LEU A 25 -15.83 -2.58 -3.28
CA LEU A 25 -14.92 -3.16 -2.29
C LEU A 25 -15.08 -4.69 -2.20
N PRO A 26 -14.01 -5.43 -1.82
CA PRO A 26 -14.03 -6.88 -1.75
C PRO A 26 -14.79 -7.41 -0.51
N ASP A 27 -15.41 -8.59 -0.64
CA ASP A 27 -15.97 -9.36 0.48
C ASP A 27 -14.90 -10.17 1.24
N PRO A 28 -15.18 -10.72 2.44
CA PRO A 28 -14.23 -11.56 3.17
C PRO A 28 -13.71 -12.72 2.29
N GLY A 29 -12.38 -12.91 2.26
CA GLY A 29 -11.72 -13.90 1.40
C GLY A 29 -11.40 -13.40 -0.01
N GLN A 30 -11.78 -12.17 -0.36
CA GLN A 30 -11.46 -11.53 -1.62
C GLN A 30 -10.46 -10.37 -1.45
N GLY A 31 -9.80 -10.02 -2.54
CA GLY A 31 -9.04 -8.78 -2.70
C GLY A 31 -9.42 -8.08 -4.00
N LEU A 32 -8.86 -6.89 -4.23
CA LEU A 32 -8.94 -6.25 -5.56
C LEU A 32 -7.58 -6.27 -6.23
N ILE A 33 -7.59 -6.47 -7.55
CA ILE A 33 -6.48 -6.13 -8.45
C ILE A 33 -7.04 -5.20 -9.51
N GLN A 34 -6.59 -3.95 -9.50
CA GLN A 34 -6.88 -2.91 -10.51
C GLN A 34 -8.38 -2.69 -10.78
N GLY A 35 -9.23 -2.92 -9.77
CA GLY A 35 -10.68 -2.79 -9.86
C GLY A 35 -11.44 -4.12 -10.10
N ASP A 36 -10.73 -5.22 -10.29
CA ASP A 36 -11.31 -6.57 -10.37
C ASP A 36 -11.29 -7.27 -9.01
N ILE A 37 -12.45 -7.81 -8.60
CA ILE A 37 -12.54 -8.71 -7.45
C ILE A 37 -11.86 -10.03 -7.79
N VAL A 38 -10.93 -10.45 -6.95
CA VAL A 38 -10.21 -11.72 -7.07
C VAL A 38 -10.18 -12.44 -5.72
N GLN A 39 -9.75 -13.70 -5.71
CA GLN A 39 -9.41 -14.39 -4.48
C GLN A 39 -8.27 -13.67 -3.75
N GLU A 40 -8.35 -13.55 -2.43
CA GLU A 40 -7.35 -12.84 -1.62
C GLU A 40 -5.94 -13.40 -1.84
N THR A 41 -5.81 -14.73 -2.00
CA THR A 41 -4.54 -15.39 -2.29
C THR A 41 -3.90 -14.91 -3.59
N LEU A 42 -4.69 -14.70 -4.65
CA LEU A 42 -4.20 -14.18 -5.92
C LEU A 42 -3.73 -12.73 -5.79
N ALA A 43 -4.48 -11.90 -5.05
CA ALA A 43 -4.06 -10.53 -4.75
C ALA A 43 -2.76 -10.49 -3.94
N MET A 44 -2.56 -11.43 -2.99
CA MET A 44 -1.33 -11.53 -2.21
C MET A 44 -0.13 -11.93 -3.08
N GLU A 45 -0.31 -12.89 -4.00
CA GLU A 45 0.74 -13.25 -4.96
C GLU A 45 1.10 -12.10 -5.87
N GLU A 46 0.10 -11.39 -6.42
CA GLU A 46 0.35 -10.23 -7.29
C GLU A 46 1.05 -9.09 -6.52
N ALA A 47 0.66 -8.82 -5.28
CA ALA A 47 1.36 -7.86 -4.42
C ALA A 47 2.81 -8.27 -4.17
N ALA A 48 3.07 -9.55 -3.89
CA ALA A 48 4.42 -10.07 -3.69
C ALA A 48 5.28 -9.93 -4.96
N ARG A 49 4.75 -10.26 -6.14
CA ARG A 49 5.44 -10.06 -7.43
C ARG A 49 5.77 -8.58 -7.67
N LYS A 50 4.79 -7.69 -7.43
CA LYS A 50 4.99 -6.24 -7.56
C LYS A 50 6.11 -5.74 -6.64
N PHE A 51 6.18 -6.22 -5.40
CA PHE A 51 7.26 -5.86 -4.49
C PHE A 51 8.63 -6.40 -4.92
N LEU A 52 8.72 -7.65 -5.36
CA LEU A 52 9.98 -8.28 -5.75
C LEU A 52 10.56 -7.67 -7.04
N SER A 53 9.70 -7.19 -7.93
CA SER A 53 10.07 -6.56 -9.21
C SER A 53 10.21 -5.03 -9.13
N ALA A 54 9.98 -4.44 -7.95
CA ALA A 54 10.10 -2.99 -7.73
C ALA A 54 11.56 -2.54 -7.64
N LYS A 55 11.84 -1.33 -8.11
CA LYS A 55 13.14 -0.66 -7.96
C LYS A 55 13.32 -0.06 -6.57
N ASN A 56 12.29 0.58 -6.02
CA ASN A 56 12.27 1.25 -4.73
C ASN A 56 10.97 0.91 -3.95
N PRO A 57 10.76 -0.37 -3.56
CA PRO A 57 9.57 -0.78 -2.83
C PRO A 57 9.51 -0.11 -1.45
N THR A 58 8.37 0.47 -1.10
CA THR A 58 8.23 1.20 0.17
C THR A 58 7.02 0.76 0.97
N LEU A 59 7.22 0.56 2.27
CA LEU A 59 6.13 0.35 3.22
C LEU A 59 5.83 1.65 3.97
N PHE A 60 4.55 2.03 4.01
CA PHE A 60 4.02 3.19 4.72
C PHE A 60 3.15 2.75 5.91
N PRO A 61 3.74 2.39 7.07
CA PRO A 61 2.98 2.14 8.30
C PRO A 61 2.33 3.42 8.80
N GLY A 62 1.04 3.34 9.13
CA GLY A 62 0.27 4.46 9.66
C GLY A 62 0.11 4.46 11.19
N PRO A 63 -0.57 5.48 11.75
CA PRO A 63 -0.71 5.69 13.19
C PRO A 63 -1.36 4.52 13.94
N LEU A 64 -2.15 3.67 13.27
CA LEU A 64 -2.81 2.53 13.92
C LEU A 64 -1.82 1.42 14.33
N VAL A 65 -0.60 1.42 13.79
CA VAL A 65 0.44 0.42 14.05
C VAL A 65 1.77 1.01 14.53
N LEU A 66 1.97 2.32 14.42
CA LEU A 66 3.22 2.97 14.85
C LEU A 66 3.34 3.10 16.36
N TRP A 67 2.22 3.30 17.05
CA TRP A 67 2.21 3.50 18.49
C TRP A 67 1.93 2.16 19.19
N ASN A 68 2.75 1.79 20.17
CA ASN A 68 2.55 0.58 20.96
C ASN A 68 1.44 0.78 22.01
N TRP A 69 0.23 1.12 21.55
CA TRP A 69 -0.91 1.45 22.41
C TRP A 69 -1.70 0.23 22.86
N ASN A 70 -1.52 -0.92 22.18
CA ASN A 70 -2.02 -2.22 22.60
C ASN A 70 -1.21 -3.37 21.97
N GLU A 71 -1.45 -4.59 22.45
CA GLU A 71 -0.77 -5.80 21.96
C GLU A 71 -1.02 -6.09 20.47
N THR A 72 -2.23 -5.82 19.98
CA THR A 72 -2.55 -6.02 18.55
C THR A 72 -1.73 -5.10 17.65
N ALA A 73 -1.55 -3.84 18.03
CA ALA A 73 -0.72 -2.87 17.33
C ALA A 73 0.75 -3.29 17.35
N ALA A 74 1.25 -3.76 18.51
CA ALA A 74 2.60 -4.30 18.64
C ALA A 74 2.85 -5.50 17.70
N ARG A 75 1.91 -6.45 17.66
CA ARG A 75 1.98 -7.63 16.80
C ARG A 75 1.94 -7.26 15.31
N LYS A 76 1.10 -6.30 14.92
CA LYS A 76 1.06 -5.77 13.54
C LYS A 76 2.37 -5.07 13.18
N ALA A 77 2.91 -4.22 14.05
CA ALA A 77 4.17 -3.54 13.84
C ALA A 77 5.33 -4.53 13.63
N ALA A 78 5.37 -5.60 14.45
CA ALA A 78 6.36 -6.66 14.31
C ALA A 78 6.22 -7.42 12.97
N ALA A 79 4.99 -7.71 12.54
CA ALA A 79 4.74 -8.36 11.25
C ALA A 79 5.16 -7.47 10.07
N ILE A 80 4.84 -6.17 10.11
CA ILE A 80 5.27 -5.19 9.09
C ILE A 80 6.80 -5.11 9.04
N LYS A 81 7.45 -5.11 10.21
CA LYS A 81 8.92 -5.08 10.28
C LYS A 81 9.54 -6.33 9.65
N ARG A 82 8.97 -7.52 9.89
CA ARG A 82 9.40 -8.76 9.22
C ARG A 82 9.27 -8.66 7.70
N LEU A 83 8.11 -8.20 7.19
CA LEU A 83 7.91 -7.98 5.76
C LEU A 83 8.97 -7.02 5.20
N TYR A 84 9.20 -5.89 5.87
CA TYR A 84 10.23 -4.94 5.47
C TYR A 84 11.63 -5.58 5.42
N ASP A 85 11.99 -6.38 6.42
CA ASP A 85 13.32 -7.01 6.47
C ASP A 85 13.52 -8.00 5.32
N VAL A 86 12.48 -8.77 4.97
CA VAL A 86 12.48 -9.63 3.79
C VAL A 86 12.67 -8.81 2.51
N LEU A 87 11.90 -7.73 2.34
CA LEU A 87 12.03 -6.84 1.18
C LEU A 87 13.41 -6.19 1.10
N LYS A 88 13.97 -5.74 2.24
CA LYS A 88 15.28 -5.11 2.32
C LYS A 88 16.42 -6.08 2.02
N SER A 89 16.27 -7.34 2.43
CA SER A 89 17.23 -8.41 2.11
C SER A 89 17.25 -8.76 0.61
N HIS A 90 16.15 -8.51 -0.10
CA HIS A 90 16.02 -8.73 -1.54
C HIS A 90 16.45 -7.50 -2.34
N ASN A 91 15.98 -6.33 -1.94
CA ASN A 91 16.24 -5.06 -2.57
C ASN A 91 16.79 -4.06 -1.54
N SER A 92 18.06 -3.68 -1.69
CA SER A 92 18.74 -2.72 -0.81
C SER A 92 18.14 -1.32 -0.84
N ASN A 93 17.33 -0.97 -1.86
CA ASN A 93 16.59 0.29 -1.93
C ASN A 93 15.21 0.22 -1.24
N ALA A 94 14.81 -0.91 -0.68
CA ALA A 94 13.54 -0.97 0.05
C ALA A 94 13.52 0.04 1.21
N LEU A 95 12.39 0.74 1.37
CA LEU A 95 12.21 1.79 2.38
C LEU A 95 11.06 1.45 3.33
N HIS A 96 11.16 1.97 4.54
CA HIS A 96 10.14 1.89 5.58
C HIS A 96 9.91 3.30 6.14
N ILE A 97 8.93 4.00 5.56
CA ILE A 97 8.70 5.43 5.83
C ILE A 97 7.37 5.56 6.58
N PRO A 98 7.33 6.05 7.82
CA PRO A 98 6.08 6.16 8.54
C PRO A 98 5.16 7.27 8.02
N MET A 99 3.86 7.09 8.24
CA MET A 99 2.84 8.14 8.23
C MET A 99 2.44 8.44 9.70
N PRO A 100 3.22 9.25 10.45
CA PRO A 100 3.07 9.36 11.90
C PRO A 100 1.82 10.12 12.33
N ASP A 101 1.40 11.13 11.57
CA ASP A 101 0.21 11.93 11.81
C ASP A 101 -0.36 12.53 10.52
N TYR A 102 -1.57 13.06 10.61
CA TYR A 102 -2.34 13.51 9.43
C TYR A 102 -2.46 15.03 9.31
N ARG A 103 -1.89 15.79 10.25
CA ARG A 103 -2.01 17.24 10.21
C ARG A 103 -1.32 17.75 8.94
N PRO A 104 -1.86 18.79 8.28
CA PRO A 104 -1.17 19.41 7.15
C PRO A 104 0.20 19.92 7.60
N LYS A 105 1.26 19.45 6.93
CA LYS A 105 2.64 19.83 7.23
C LYS A 105 3.27 20.73 6.17
N TYR A 106 2.62 20.93 5.02
CA TYR A 106 3.18 21.76 3.96
C TYR A 106 3.45 23.20 4.44
N PRO A 107 4.60 23.81 4.07
CA PRO A 107 5.71 23.29 3.25
C PRO A 107 6.82 22.56 4.05
N LYS A 108 6.59 22.25 5.34
CA LYS A 108 7.59 21.76 6.29
C LYS A 108 7.76 20.24 6.35
N ILE A 109 7.16 19.48 5.43
CA ILE A 109 7.32 18.01 5.39
C ILE A 109 8.75 17.67 5.01
N ASP A 110 9.36 16.70 5.70
CA ASP A 110 10.61 16.07 5.27
C ASP A 110 10.29 14.76 4.51
N PRO A 111 10.33 14.77 3.16
CA PRO A 111 9.97 13.62 2.37
C PRO A 111 10.97 12.45 2.48
N ALA A 112 12.14 12.64 3.10
CA ALA A 112 13.10 11.55 3.30
C ALA A 112 12.71 10.62 4.46
N ILE A 113 11.96 11.13 5.45
CA ILE A 113 11.70 10.42 6.71
C ILE A 113 10.21 10.18 7.00
N GLU A 114 9.31 10.91 6.36
CA GLU A 114 7.86 10.73 6.56
C GLU A 114 7.04 10.92 5.28
N ILE A 115 5.86 10.31 5.28
CA ILE A 115 4.80 10.58 4.31
C ILE A 115 3.62 11.27 5.00
N ASN A 116 3.01 12.24 4.33
CA ASN A 116 1.81 12.94 4.80
C ASN A 116 0.66 12.72 3.81
N PRO A 117 -0.57 12.43 4.26
CA PRO A 117 -1.67 12.12 3.36
C PRO A 117 -2.13 13.31 2.50
N ASN A 118 -1.80 14.55 2.88
CA ASN A 118 -2.18 15.74 2.11
C ASN A 118 -1.22 16.02 0.94
N HIS A 119 0.01 15.52 0.99
CA HIS A 119 1.02 15.65 -0.08
C HIS A 119 1.90 14.40 -0.19
N PRO A 120 1.31 13.19 -0.35
CA PRO A 120 2.07 11.95 -0.41
C PRO A 120 3.01 11.91 -1.62
N ASN A 121 2.65 12.60 -2.70
CA ASN A 121 3.42 12.75 -3.92
C ASN A 121 4.83 13.30 -3.68
N LEU A 122 5.02 14.18 -2.68
CA LEU A 122 6.35 14.72 -2.37
C LEU A 122 7.31 13.62 -1.91
N THR A 123 6.86 12.75 -1.01
CA THR A 123 7.63 11.58 -0.55
C THR A 123 7.86 10.57 -1.67
N ILE A 124 6.84 10.31 -2.49
CA ILE A 124 6.96 9.41 -3.65
C ILE A 124 8.01 9.91 -4.64
N TRP A 125 7.93 11.18 -5.05
CA TRP A 125 8.86 11.77 -6.03
C TRP A 125 10.28 11.87 -5.49
N TYR A 126 10.46 12.30 -4.24
CA TYR A 126 11.78 12.46 -3.63
C TYR A 126 12.53 11.12 -3.58
N ASN A 127 11.86 10.05 -3.16
CA ASN A 127 12.46 8.72 -3.02
C ASN A 127 12.35 7.85 -4.29
N LYS A 128 11.72 8.37 -5.36
CA LYS A 128 11.47 7.66 -6.63
C LYS A 128 10.77 6.31 -6.42
N ILE A 129 9.75 6.30 -5.56
CA ILE A 129 9.03 5.09 -5.15
C ILE A 129 8.13 4.63 -6.31
N ASP A 130 8.32 3.38 -6.76
CA ASP A 130 7.59 2.80 -7.89
C ASP A 130 6.55 1.76 -7.47
N VAL A 131 6.65 1.23 -6.26
CA VAL A 131 5.66 0.38 -5.59
C VAL A 131 5.60 0.74 -4.11
N CYS A 132 4.40 0.98 -3.58
CA CYS A 132 4.21 1.23 -2.15
C CYS A 132 3.04 0.46 -1.55
N MET A 133 3.10 0.21 -0.23
CA MET A 133 1.95 -0.30 0.52
C MET A 133 1.61 0.57 1.73
N PHE A 134 0.34 0.96 1.83
CA PHE A 134 -0.23 1.56 3.04
C PHE A 134 -0.78 0.47 3.96
N VAL A 135 -0.39 0.51 5.23
CA VAL A 135 -0.85 -0.44 6.25
C VAL A 135 -1.02 0.27 7.60
N GLY A 136 -2.14 0.06 8.28
CA GLY A 136 -2.43 0.74 9.56
C GLY A 136 -2.73 2.24 9.41
N VAL A 137 -3.29 2.64 8.26
CA VAL A 137 -3.74 4.01 7.98
C VAL A 137 -5.27 4.07 8.09
N HIS A 138 -5.83 5.15 8.64
CA HIS A 138 -7.27 5.36 8.67
C HIS A 138 -7.83 5.52 7.27
N CYS A 139 -9.01 4.94 7.01
CA CYS A 139 -9.46 4.72 5.64
C CYS A 139 -9.57 5.99 4.80
N HIS A 140 -10.10 7.07 5.39
CA HIS A 140 -10.23 8.36 4.71
C HIS A 140 -8.88 8.99 4.34
N MET A 141 -7.83 8.80 5.16
CA MET A 141 -6.48 9.29 4.85
C MET A 141 -5.78 8.43 3.82
N ALA A 142 -6.02 7.12 3.83
CA ALA A 142 -5.54 6.23 2.78
C ALA A 142 -6.15 6.61 1.42
N ASN A 143 -7.49 6.76 1.33
CA ASN A 143 -8.15 7.17 0.09
C ASN A 143 -7.69 8.54 -0.42
N LEU A 144 -7.53 9.53 0.47
CA LEU A 144 -6.96 10.82 0.11
C LEU A 144 -5.56 10.64 -0.51
N SER A 145 -4.71 9.85 0.14
CA SER A 145 -3.34 9.61 -0.33
C SER A 145 -3.31 8.93 -1.68
N LEU A 146 -4.09 7.86 -1.83
CA LEU A 146 -4.19 7.05 -3.05
C LEU A 146 -4.67 7.90 -4.23
N LYS A 147 -5.65 8.78 -4.01
CA LYS A 147 -6.16 9.67 -5.04
C LYS A 147 -5.12 10.68 -5.53
N ILE A 148 -4.35 11.28 -4.62
CA ILE A 148 -3.26 12.20 -4.97
C ILE A 148 -2.14 11.46 -5.70
N ILE A 149 -1.80 10.25 -5.25
CA ILE A 149 -0.79 9.41 -5.90
C ILE A 149 -1.24 9.06 -7.32
N ARG A 150 -2.48 8.59 -7.52
CA ARG A 150 -3.00 8.26 -8.85
C ARG A 150 -3.07 9.46 -9.79
N GLY A 151 -3.35 10.65 -9.26
CA GLY A 151 -3.38 11.88 -10.05
C GLY A 151 -2.01 12.45 -10.40
N GLY A 152 -0.98 12.20 -9.56
CA GLY A 152 0.30 12.91 -9.64
C GLY A 152 1.55 12.07 -9.84
N THR A 153 1.48 10.73 -9.73
CA THR A 153 2.66 9.86 -9.79
C THR A 153 2.37 8.55 -10.54
N ASP A 154 3.42 7.83 -10.89
CA ASP A 154 3.41 6.51 -11.53
C ASP A 154 3.64 5.35 -10.53
N CYS A 155 3.52 5.63 -9.22
CA CYS A 155 3.69 4.64 -8.17
C CYS A 155 2.55 3.61 -8.19
N TYR A 156 2.90 2.33 -8.18
CA TYR A 156 1.94 1.26 -7.94
C TYR A 156 1.54 1.25 -6.47
N THR A 157 0.25 1.30 -6.16
CA THR A 157 -0.23 1.36 -4.78
C THR A 157 -0.91 0.07 -4.35
N ILE A 158 -0.53 -0.38 -3.16
CA ILE A 158 -1.12 -1.49 -2.45
C ILE A 158 -1.70 -0.92 -1.15
N ALA A 159 -2.88 -1.37 -0.74
CA ALA A 159 -3.49 -0.93 0.51
C ALA A 159 -4.00 -2.12 1.31
N MET A 160 -3.41 -2.33 2.49
CA MET A 160 -3.81 -3.36 3.43
C MET A 160 -4.64 -2.72 4.55
N CYS A 161 -5.95 -2.70 4.35
CA CYS A 161 -6.92 -2.00 5.18
C CYS A 161 -7.31 -2.82 6.42
N ALA A 162 -7.55 -2.16 7.55
CA ALA A 162 -8.04 -2.82 8.75
C ALA A 162 -9.50 -3.31 8.65
N GLN A 163 -10.27 -2.82 7.68
CA GLN A 163 -11.71 -3.07 7.59
C GLN A 163 -12.13 -3.53 6.19
N ALA A 164 -12.38 -2.61 5.25
CA ALA A 164 -13.13 -2.94 4.02
C ALA A 164 -12.28 -2.98 2.73
N GLY A 165 -11.04 -2.49 2.77
CA GLY A 165 -10.23 -2.28 1.56
C GLY A 165 -10.33 -0.85 1.03
N HIS A 166 -9.66 -0.61 -0.10
CA HIS A 166 -9.55 0.69 -0.77
C HIS A 166 -9.67 0.52 -2.29
N GLU A 167 -10.76 1.03 -2.85
CA GLU A 167 -11.07 0.98 -4.28
C GLU A 167 -10.11 1.82 -5.13
N ASP A 168 -9.49 2.86 -4.56
CA ASP A 168 -8.53 3.70 -5.27
C ASP A 168 -7.11 3.11 -5.31
N ALA A 169 -6.87 1.97 -4.63
CA ALA A 169 -5.59 1.26 -4.69
C ALA A 169 -5.54 0.29 -5.88
N MET A 170 -4.36 0.09 -6.48
CA MET A 170 -4.19 -0.91 -7.54
C MET A 170 -4.26 -2.34 -7.00
N ILE A 171 -3.90 -2.56 -5.73
CA ILE A 171 -4.22 -3.80 -5.01
C ILE A 171 -4.77 -3.43 -3.64
N THR A 172 -5.85 -4.08 -3.21
CA THR A 172 -6.32 -3.92 -1.83
C THR A 172 -6.68 -5.22 -1.14
N PHE A 173 -6.43 -5.20 0.16
CA PHE A 173 -6.81 -6.24 1.11
C PHE A 173 -7.66 -5.64 2.21
N ARG A 174 -8.57 -6.45 2.73
CA ARG A 174 -9.42 -6.14 3.87
C ARG A 174 -8.96 -6.87 5.13
N ASP A 175 -9.48 -6.48 6.28
CA ASP A 175 -9.24 -7.14 7.57
C ASP A 175 -7.75 -7.42 7.87
N ALA A 176 -6.90 -6.39 7.82
CA ALA A 176 -5.46 -6.49 8.04
C ALA A 176 -5.11 -6.98 9.45
N THR A 177 -4.87 -8.29 9.60
CA THR A 177 -4.35 -8.92 10.83
C THR A 177 -2.83 -9.14 10.73
N PRO A 178 -2.13 -9.33 11.86
CA PRO A 178 -0.73 -9.76 11.85
C PRO A 178 -0.51 -11.00 10.97
N GLU A 179 -1.41 -11.97 11.04
CA GLU A 179 -1.33 -13.24 10.32
C GLU A 179 -1.44 -13.02 8.80
N LYS A 180 -2.28 -12.09 8.34
CA LYS A 180 -2.33 -11.74 6.90
C LYS A 180 -1.05 -11.08 6.41
N ILE A 181 -0.42 -10.25 7.25
CA ILE A 181 0.87 -9.64 6.92
C ILE A 181 1.96 -10.72 6.85
N ASP A 182 1.92 -11.71 7.75
CA ASP A 182 2.82 -12.86 7.72
C ASP A 182 2.58 -13.75 6.48
N ILE A 183 1.32 -13.94 6.05
CA ILE A 183 1.01 -14.65 4.80
C ILE A 183 1.63 -13.93 3.59
N LEU A 184 1.52 -12.60 3.51
CA LEU A 184 2.17 -11.82 2.46
C LEU A 184 3.70 -11.99 2.52
N THR A 185 4.27 -11.93 3.72
CA THR A 185 5.72 -12.12 3.96
C THR A 185 6.18 -13.49 3.45
N ASN A 186 5.50 -14.57 3.84
CA ASN A 186 5.80 -15.93 3.39
C ASN A 186 5.63 -16.08 1.88
N THR A 187 4.66 -15.38 1.28
CA THR A 187 4.45 -15.37 -0.17
C THR A 187 5.62 -14.71 -0.90
N VAL A 188 6.11 -13.58 -0.39
CA VAL A 188 7.32 -12.91 -0.90
C VAL A 188 8.53 -13.83 -0.81
N GLU A 189 8.77 -14.47 0.35
CA GLU A 189 9.89 -15.40 0.52
C GLU A 189 9.81 -16.60 -0.43
N ARG A 190 8.62 -17.20 -0.57
CA ARG A 190 8.38 -18.31 -1.49
C ARG A 190 8.68 -17.93 -2.94
N LEU A 191 8.15 -16.80 -3.42
CA LEU A 191 8.37 -16.34 -4.80
C LEU A 191 9.83 -15.92 -5.04
N LYS A 192 10.46 -15.31 -4.03
CA LYS A 192 11.90 -15.01 -4.04
C LYS A 192 12.72 -16.28 -4.22
N ALA A 193 12.41 -17.34 -3.48
CA ALA A 193 13.11 -18.62 -3.56
C ALA A 193 12.90 -19.35 -4.89
N SER A 194 11.71 -19.24 -5.50
CA SER A 194 11.41 -19.87 -6.79
C SER A 194 11.87 -19.05 -8.00
N GLY A 195 12.17 -17.75 -7.82
CA GLY A 195 12.48 -16.85 -8.94
C GLY A 195 11.28 -16.51 -9.82
N ASP A 196 10.07 -16.66 -9.29
CA ASP A 196 8.81 -16.48 -10.03
C ASP A 196 8.19 -15.11 -9.72
N TYR A 197 8.75 -14.03 -10.27
CA TYR A 197 8.27 -12.64 -10.10
C TYR A 197 8.75 -11.67 -11.19
#